data_AF-A0A4P5VHK4-F1
#
_entry.id   AF-A0A4P5VHK4-F1
#
_cell.length_a   1.000
_cell.length_b   1.000
_cell.length_c   1.000
_cell.angle_alpha   90.00
_cell.angle_beta   90.00
_cell.angle_gamma   90.00
#
_symmetry.space_group_name_H-M   'P 1'
#
loop_
_entity.id
_entity.type
_entity.pdbx_description
1 polymer ?
#
loop_
_entity_poly.entity_id
_entity_poly.type
_entity_poly.pdbx_seq_one_letter_code
_entity_poly.pdbx_strand_id
1 'polypeptide(L)' 'MPGDFADLTLVTLSERLEIAEILSLDSDFDGYRRFRREPFRRVSLP' A
#
# COMPACT_ATOMS: atom_id res chain seq x y z
N MET A 1 0.47 -6.11 -13.56
CA MET A 1 -0.80 -5.47 -14.00
C MET A 1 -1.21 -4.65 -12.80
N PRO A 2 -1.29 -3.31 -12.90
CA PRO A 2 -1.62 -2.54 -11.72
C PRO A 2 -3.03 -2.90 -11.25
N GLY A 3 -3.15 -3.24 -9.97
CA GLY A 3 -4.40 -3.41 -9.25
C GLY A 3 -4.93 -4.84 -9.29
N ASP A 4 -4.12 -5.83 -8.91
CA ASP A 4 -4.65 -7.16 -8.66
C ASP A 4 -5.44 -7.21 -7.34
N PHE A 5 -6.11 -8.35 -7.09
CA PHE A 5 -6.92 -8.51 -5.87
C PHE A 5 -6.09 -8.37 -4.58
N ALA A 6 -4.84 -8.82 -4.60
CA ALA A 6 -3.96 -8.76 -3.43
C ALA A 6 -3.59 -7.30 -3.12
N ASP A 7 -3.22 -6.52 -4.14
CA ASP A 7 -2.94 -5.10 -4.02
C ASP A 7 -4.13 -4.32 -3.45
N LEU A 8 -5.32 -4.52 -4.02
CA LEU A 8 -6.54 -3.86 -3.55
C LEU A 8 -6.91 -4.26 -2.12
N THR A 9 -6.65 -5.51 -1.74
CA THR A 9 -6.86 -6.00 -0.38
C THR A 9 -5.92 -5.27 0.59
N LEU A 10 -4.63 -5.14 0.25
CA LEU A 10 -3.66 -4.41 1.07
C LEU A 10 -4.01 -2.93 1.19
N VAL A 11 -4.42 -2.28 0.10
CA VAL A 11 -4.91 -0.89 0.15
C VAL A 11 -6.10 -0.76 1.09
N THR A 12 -7.12 -1.61 0.91
CA THR A 12 -8.35 -1.58 1.74
C THR A 12 -8.05 -1.82 3.21
N LEU A 13 -7.17 -2.79 3.53
CA LEU A 13 -6.76 -3.08 4.90
C LEU A 13 -5.98 -1.92 5.52
N SER A 14 -5.07 -1.31 4.75
CA SER A 14 -4.28 -0.16 5.22
C SER A 14 -5.18 1.02 5.60
N GLU A 15 -6.24 1.27 4.83
CA GLU A 15 -7.21 2.34 5.12
C GLU A 15 -8.06 2.00 6.34
N ARG A 16 -8.58 0.77 6.42
CA ARG A 16 -9.43 0.33 7.53
C ARG A 16 -8.70 0.30 8.87
N LEU A 17 -7.39 0.03 8.85
CA LEU A 17 -6.54 -0.05 10.04
C LEU A 17 -5.74 1.24 10.31
N GLU A 18 -5.87 2.24 9.44
CA GLU A 18 -5.09 3.49 9.47
C GLU A 18 -3.56 3.31 9.41
N ILE A 19 -3.07 2.20 8.86
CA ILE A 19 -1.62 1.89 8.76
C ILE A 19 -1.06 2.43 7.44
N ALA A 20 0.00 3.23 7.49
CA ALA A 20 0.62 3.81 6.29
C ALA A 20 1.80 2.98 5.78
N GLU A 21 2.40 2.22 6.69
CA GLU A 21 3.56 1.39 6.46
C GLU A 21 3.23 0.20 5.56
N ILE A 22 4.08 -0.03 4.57
CA ILE A 22 4.04 -1.23 3.74
C ILE A 22 5.42 -1.81 3.53
N LEU A 23 5.51 -3.12 3.68
CA LEU A 23 6.65 -3.92 3.27
C LEU A 23 6.23 -4.69 2.01
N SER A 24 6.73 -4.28 0.86
CA SER A 24 6.47 -4.96 -0.41
C SER A 24 7.65 -4.79 -1.35
N LEU A 25 7.92 -5.83 -2.15
CA LEU A 25 8.84 -5.77 -3.29
C LEU A 25 8.17 -5.19 -4.54
N ASP A 26 6.84 -5.05 -4.51
CA ASP A 26 6.06 -4.57 -5.64
C ASP A 26 6.19 -3.05 -5.78
N SER A 27 6.63 -2.59 -6.96
CA SER A 27 6.76 -1.18 -7.34
C SER A 27 5.42 -0.46 -7.47
N ASP A 28 4.32 -1.18 -7.63
CA ASP A 28 3.01 -0.56 -7.83
C ASP A 28 2.57 0.24 -6.59
N PHE A 29 3.09 -0.10 -5.39
CA PHE A 29 2.89 0.67 -4.16
C PHE A 29 3.54 2.07 -4.14
N ASP A 30 4.47 2.35 -5.07
CA ASP A 30 4.97 3.71 -5.29
C ASP A 30 3.89 4.59 -5.98
N GLY A 31 2.99 3.96 -6.74
CA GLY A 31 1.88 4.61 -7.44
C GLY A 31 0.57 4.61 -6.65
N TYR A 32 0.32 3.56 -5.85
CA TYR A 32 -0.90 3.49 -5.04
C TYR A 32 -0.97 4.58 -3.99
N ARG A 33 -2.20 4.96 -3.67
CA ARG A 33 -2.50 5.98 -2.68
C ARG A 33 -3.58 5.46 -1.75
N ARG A 34 -3.42 5.76 -0.46
CA ARG A 34 -4.46 5.58 0.55
C ARG A 34 -5.48 6.73 0.46
N PHE A 35 -6.46 6.70 1.35
CA PHE A 35 -7.42 7.76 1.58
C PHE A 35 -6.76 9.15 1.60
N ARG A 36 -7.44 10.15 1.04
CA ARG A 36 -6.93 11.52 0.83
C ARG A 36 -5.70 11.64 -0.07
N ARG A 37 -5.43 10.61 -0.88
CA ARG A 37 -4.31 10.57 -1.84
C ARG A 37 -2.95 10.57 -1.14
N GLU A 38 -2.88 10.06 0.08
CA GLU A 38 -1.63 9.89 0.81
C GLU A 38 -0.82 8.71 0.24
N PRO A 39 0.51 8.84 0.06
CA PRO A 39 1.35 7.74 -0.36
C PRO A 39 1.53 6.72 0.77
N PHE A 40 1.89 5.48 0.40
CA PHE A 40 2.38 4.51 1.37
C PHE A 40 3.78 4.87 1.85
N ARG A 41 4.08 4.53 3.11
CA ARG A 41 5.42 4.59 3.68
C ARG A 41 6.09 3.24 3.53
N ARG A 42 7.08 3.13 2.64
CA ARG A 42 7.87 1.90 2.54
C ARG A 42 8.71 1.70 3.80
N VAL A 43 8.66 0.48 4.30
CA VAL A 43 9.54 0.01 5.39
C VAL A 43 10.41 -1.12 4.88
N SER A 44 11.63 -1.19 5.38
CA SER A 44 12.56 -2.30 5.13
C SER A 44 12.65 -3.16 6.38
N LEU A 45 12.82 -4.47 6.21
CA LEU A 45 13.27 -5.33 7.31
C LEU A 45 14.75 -5.02 7.62
N PRO A 46 15.17 -5.09 8.90
CA PRO A 46 16.58 -5.00 9.27
C PRO A 46 17.42 -6.14 8.68
#